data_AF-A0A6J7HW96-F1
#
_entry.id   AF-A0A6J7HW96-F1
#
_cell.length_a   1.000
_cell.length_b   1.000
_cell.length_c   1.000
_cell.angle_alpha   90.00
_cell.angle_beta   90.00
_cell.angle_gamma   90.00
#
_symmetry.space_group_name_H-M   'P 1'
#
loop_
_entity.id
_entity.type
_entity.pdbx_description
1 polymer ?
#
loop_
_entity_poly.entity_id
_entity_poly.type
_entity_poly.pdbx_seq_one_letter_code
_entity_poly.pdbx_strand_id
1 'polypeptide(L)'
;MNRSRDARSVELLAAALNCFPDPTHTEVDATLRRMAEQPKGSILHLDNGATLVWGNIEQLVGNRGHVEIAELSNAIRQYHIPRSNPPSYVVLMDSFKSTNSSHPGIDSGALQVLSKVKGKADLTVIEASTIREVSIKRQESNQVKLGQQSRREEYEFEPQSAELSGGKGLRAIRNGLSRLSAFVSAGQQPPSLTESQWSRMNQDDKHLAIIKFSYPSDWNEMVQLSMQEAGVQLDRFLERAFPNEKSVHAHNLGVLLSHRLIGGMTEGHEEWMTSLSGPFRLDKAIEAVSQNRALEVSWVRRPSRSGKDSWVISAALNSRRYVICKIEPSFDGARPEVSQTKGVIYYFQEGSQVRGPSDGSVWDLLAESSR
;
A
#
# COMPACT_ATOMS: atom_id res chain seq x y z
N MET A 1 -11.62 -12.09 5.75
CA MET A 1 -11.65 -10.70 6.26
C MET A 1 -12.76 -9.99 5.51
N ASN A 2 -13.94 -9.85 6.13
CA ASN A 2 -15.07 -9.13 5.53
C ASN A 2 -14.68 -7.65 5.50
N ARG A 3 -14.17 -7.18 4.35
CA ARG A 3 -14.17 -5.75 4.03
C ARG A 3 -15.63 -5.29 4.18
N SER A 4 -15.90 -4.20 4.89
CA SER A 4 -17.27 -3.70 5.06
C SER A 4 -17.93 -3.53 3.68
N ARG A 5 -19.18 -3.99 3.56
CA ARG A 5 -19.89 -4.12 2.27
C ARG A 5 -20.04 -2.77 1.54
N ASP A 6 -20.06 -1.65 2.27
CA ASP A 6 -20.15 -0.29 1.71
C ASP A 6 -18.90 0.14 0.96
N ALA A 7 -17.74 -0.38 1.35
CA ALA A 7 -16.45 0.10 0.87
C ALA A 7 -16.32 -0.05 -0.66
N ARG A 8 -16.79 -1.19 -1.20
CA ARG A 8 -16.61 -1.55 -2.61
C ARG A 8 -17.63 -0.94 -3.58
N SER A 9 -18.70 -0.31 -3.09
CA SER A 9 -19.62 0.46 -3.94
C SER A 9 -18.93 1.66 -4.61
N VAL A 10 -17.97 2.28 -3.90
CA VAL A 10 -17.16 3.40 -4.38
C VAL A 10 -16.26 3.02 -5.56
N GLU A 11 -15.77 1.77 -5.61
CA GLU A 11 -14.96 1.28 -6.73
C GLU A 11 -15.80 1.21 -8.02
N LEU A 12 -17.06 0.75 -7.91
CA LEU A 12 -17.99 0.71 -9.04
C LEU A 12 -18.33 2.11 -9.54
N LEU A 13 -18.60 3.04 -8.61
CA LEU A 13 -18.87 4.44 -8.93
C LEU A 13 -17.67 5.08 -9.63
N ALA A 14 -16.46 4.90 -9.09
CA ALA A 14 -15.25 5.40 -9.71
C ALA A 14 -15.04 4.81 -11.12
N ALA A 15 -15.35 3.53 -11.33
CA ALA A 15 -15.24 2.92 -12.65
C ALA A 15 -16.22 3.54 -13.65
N ALA A 16 -17.49 3.70 -13.25
CA ALA A 16 -18.50 4.35 -14.07
C ALA A 16 -18.13 5.81 -14.39
N LEU A 17 -17.66 6.58 -13.40
CA LEU A 17 -17.22 7.97 -13.58
C LEU A 17 -16.09 8.06 -14.61
N ASN A 18 -15.09 7.20 -14.51
CA ASN A 18 -13.89 7.27 -15.35
C ASN A 18 -14.10 6.72 -16.76
N CYS A 19 -15.32 6.29 -17.14
CA CYS A 19 -15.69 6.01 -18.52
C CYS A 19 -15.96 7.26 -19.36
N PHE A 20 -16.16 8.42 -18.73
CA PHE A 20 -16.56 9.65 -19.39
C PHE A 20 -15.55 10.78 -19.14
N PRO A 21 -15.28 11.66 -20.12
CA PRO A 21 -14.51 12.88 -19.89
C PRO A 21 -15.22 13.85 -18.95
N ASP A 22 -16.53 14.01 -19.14
CA ASP A 22 -17.38 14.91 -18.36
C ASP A 22 -18.63 14.13 -17.87
N PRO A 23 -18.50 13.32 -16.81
CA PRO A 23 -19.56 12.40 -16.40
C PRO A 23 -20.82 13.12 -15.93
N THR A 24 -21.97 12.79 -16.53
CA THR A 24 -23.29 13.22 -16.06
C THR A 24 -23.95 12.18 -15.15
N HIS A 25 -24.95 12.59 -14.36
CA HIS A 25 -25.70 11.67 -13.50
C HIS A 25 -26.38 10.56 -14.29
N THR A 26 -27.03 10.89 -15.40
CA THR A 26 -27.73 9.93 -16.26
C THR A 26 -26.79 8.86 -16.79
N GLU A 27 -25.62 9.23 -17.27
CA GLU A 27 -24.62 8.30 -17.81
C GLU A 27 -24.07 7.37 -16.73
N VAL A 28 -23.69 7.94 -15.58
CA VAL A 28 -23.16 7.17 -14.45
C VAL A 28 -24.20 6.19 -13.91
N ASP A 29 -25.44 6.64 -13.71
CA ASP A 29 -26.54 5.78 -13.25
C ASP A 29 -26.86 4.67 -14.26
N ALA A 30 -26.86 4.98 -15.56
CA ALA A 30 -27.08 3.99 -16.59
C ALA A 30 -25.99 2.91 -16.56
N THR A 31 -24.72 3.31 -16.48
CA THR A 31 -23.59 2.38 -16.39
C THR A 31 -23.66 1.52 -15.12
N LEU A 32 -23.96 2.10 -13.96
CA LEU A 32 -24.11 1.35 -12.70
C LEU A 32 -25.27 0.35 -12.76
N ARG A 33 -26.39 0.68 -13.39
CA ARG A 33 -27.50 -0.26 -13.60
C ARG A 33 -27.09 -1.45 -14.47
N ARG A 34 -26.33 -1.22 -15.55
CA ARG A 34 -25.78 -2.30 -16.39
C ARG A 34 -24.86 -3.23 -15.62
N MET A 35 -23.99 -2.68 -14.77
CA MET A 35 -23.14 -3.50 -13.89
C MET A 35 -23.99 -4.37 -12.94
N ALA A 36 -25.06 -3.81 -12.39
CA ALA A 36 -25.96 -4.53 -11.50
C ALA A 36 -26.77 -5.65 -12.18
N GLU A 37 -27.08 -5.51 -13.47
CA GLU A 37 -27.74 -6.54 -14.29
C GLU A 37 -26.82 -7.74 -14.56
N GLN A 38 -25.49 -7.52 -14.58
CA GLN A 38 -24.49 -8.54 -14.88
C GLN A 38 -23.43 -8.64 -13.77
N PRO A 39 -23.83 -9.03 -12.55
CA PRO A 39 -22.97 -8.95 -11.39
C PRO A 39 -21.85 -10.01 -11.40
N LYS A 40 -21.93 -11.03 -12.26
CA LYS A 40 -20.87 -12.06 -12.40
C LYS A 40 -19.68 -11.60 -13.25
N GLY A 41 -19.77 -10.41 -13.85
CA GLY A 41 -18.76 -9.86 -14.75
C GLY A 41 -19.26 -9.75 -16.19
N SER A 42 -18.76 -8.73 -16.89
CA SER A 42 -19.08 -8.48 -18.30
C SER A 42 -18.12 -7.45 -18.93
N ILE A 43 -18.37 -7.20 -20.22
CA ILE A 43 -17.75 -6.16 -21.02
C ILE A 43 -18.90 -5.28 -21.55
N LEU A 44 -18.83 -3.99 -21.24
CA LEU A 44 -19.80 -2.99 -21.69
C LEU A 44 -19.12 -2.02 -22.63
N HIS A 45 -19.56 -1.99 -23.89
CA HIS A 45 -19.20 -0.95 -24.85
C HIS A 45 -20.17 0.22 -24.70
N LEU A 46 -19.64 1.42 -24.48
CA LEU A 46 -20.41 2.65 -24.33
C LEU A 46 -20.40 3.43 -25.65
N ASP A 47 -21.44 4.24 -25.86
CA ASP A 47 -21.64 5.01 -27.10
C ASP A 47 -20.52 6.04 -27.35
N ASN A 48 -19.83 6.47 -26.29
CA ASN A 48 -18.68 7.38 -26.36
C ASN A 48 -17.37 6.67 -26.78
N GLY A 49 -17.41 5.38 -27.09
CA GLY A 49 -16.25 4.56 -27.49
C GLY A 49 -15.48 3.93 -26.35
N ALA A 50 -15.82 4.23 -25.09
CA ALA A 50 -15.18 3.59 -23.94
C ALA A 50 -15.68 2.15 -23.72
N THR A 51 -14.78 1.27 -23.31
CA THR A 51 -15.13 -0.10 -22.92
C THR A 51 -14.87 -0.33 -21.43
N LEU A 52 -15.93 -0.64 -20.68
CA LEU A 52 -15.84 -0.98 -19.26
C LEU A 52 -15.77 -2.51 -19.10
N VAL A 53 -14.80 -2.98 -18.30
CA VAL A 53 -14.58 -4.40 -18.02
C VAL A 53 -14.60 -4.65 -16.51
N TRP A 54 -15.39 -5.65 -16.09
CA TRP A 54 -15.42 -6.10 -14.71
C TRP A 54 -15.68 -7.61 -14.64
N GLY A 55 -15.23 -8.25 -13.57
CA GLY A 55 -15.52 -9.64 -13.23
C GLY A 55 -16.58 -9.74 -12.14
N ASN A 56 -16.51 -10.75 -11.26
CA ASN A 56 -17.57 -10.96 -10.26
C ASN A 56 -17.62 -9.82 -9.22
N ILE A 57 -18.72 -9.05 -9.28
CA ILE A 57 -19.12 -7.98 -8.38
C ILE A 57 -20.41 -8.30 -7.61
N GLU A 58 -20.90 -9.55 -7.59
CA GLU A 58 -22.13 -9.96 -6.89
C GLU A 58 -22.13 -9.55 -5.42
N GLN A 59 -20.96 -9.62 -4.77
CA GLN A 59 -20.78 -9.19 -3.39
C GLN A 59 -20.90 -7.67 -3.19
N LEU A 60 -20.90 -6.89 -4.28
CA LEU A 60 -20.78 -5.42 -4.31
C LEU A 60 -22.09 -4.76 -4.72
N VAL A 61 -22.88 -5.42 -5.57
CA VAL A 61 -24.17 -4.93 -6.09
C VAL A 61 -25.29 -5.02 -5.02
N GLY A 62 -25.01 -5.65 -3.87
CA GLY A 62 -26.00 -6.07 -2.88
C GLY A 62 -26.72 -5.01 -2.04
N ASN A 63 -26.50 -3.70 -2.24
CA ASN A 63 -27.35 -2.65 -1.66
C ASN A 63 -27.24 -1.38 -2.49
N ARG A 64 -28.36 -0.96 -3.12
CA ARG A 64 -28.45 0.31 -3.84
C ARG A 64 -28.40 1.48 -2.84
N GLY A 65 -27.41 2.34 -2.99
CA GLY A 65 -27.56 3.77 -2.81
C GLY A 65 -27.34 4.40 -4.18
N HIS A 66 -28.43 4.80 -4.85
CA HIS A 66 -28.31 5.71 -5.98
C HIS A 66 -27.70 6.99 -5.42
N VAL A 67 -26.56 7.39 -5.98
CA VAL A 67 -25.82 8.57 -5.56
C VAL A 67 -26.74 9.78 -5.74
N GLU A 68 -27.16 10.41 -4.65
CA GLU A 68 -27.94 11.65 -4.73
C GLU A 68 -27.14 12.72 -5.48
N ILE A 69 -27.76 13.70 -6.15
CA ILE A 69 -27.04 14.69 -6.98
C ILE A 69 -25.89 15.37 -6.21
N ALA A 70 -26.09 15.66 -4.92
CA ALA A 70 -25.07 16.24 -4.05
C ALA A 70 -23.90 15.26 -3.78
N GLU A 71 -24.19 13.97 -3.70
CA GLU A 71 -23.18 12.92 -3.56
C GLU A 71 -22.42 12.72 -4.88
N LEU A 72 -23.06 12.90 -6.04
CA LEU A 72 -22.42 12.71 -7.34
C LEU A 72 -21.41 13.82 -7.62
N SER A 73 -21.77 15.09 -7.42
CA SER A 73 -20.81 16.19 -7.61
C SER A 73 -19.58 16.02 -6.72
N ASN A 74 -19.77 15.54 -5.49
CA ASN A 74 -18.67 15.20 -4.60
C ASN A 74 -17.86 14.00 -5.12
N ALA A 75 -18.51 12.94 -5.60
CA ALA A 75 -17.86 11.76 -6.15
C ALA A 75 -17.07 12.07 -7.43
N ILE A 76 -17.59 12.91 -8.32
CA ILE A 76 -16.87 13.40 -9.51
C ILE A 76 -15.58 14.08 -9.05
N ARG A 77 -15.68 15.09 -8.17
CA ARG A 77 -14.51 15.78 -7.64
C ARG A 77 -13.50 14.81 -7.01
N GLN A 78 -13.97 13.77 -6.35
CA GLN A 78 -13.13 12.86 -5.57
C GLN A 78 -12.45 11.77 -6.41
N TYR A 79 -13.14 11.21 -7.40
CA TYR A 79 -12.79 9.96 -8.04
C TYR A 79 -12.59 10.04 -9.55
N HIS A 80 -13.06 11.11 -10.20
CA HIS A 80 -12.93 11.28 -11.65
C HIS A 80 -11.56 11.84 -12.01
N ILE A 81 -10.80 11.10 -12.83
CA ILE A 81 -9.49 11.52 -13.30
C ILE A 81 -9.66 12.46 -14.50
N PRO A 82 -9.08 13.68 -14.45
CA PRO A 82 -9.15 14.64 -15.54
C PRO A 82 -8.60 14.08 -16.86
N ARG A 83 -9.36 14.27 -17.95
CA ARG A 83 -8.99 13.87 -19.31
C ARG A 83 -9.85 14.61 -20.35
N SER A 84 -9.32 14.72 -21.57
CA SER A 84 -10.02 15.39 -22.68
C SER A 84 -10.81 14.43 -23.58
N ASN A 85 -10.45 13.15 -23.60
CA ASN A 85 -11.08 12.15 -24.46
C ASN A 85 -11.56 10.93 -23.64
N PRO A 86 -12.60 10.22 -24.09
CA PRO A 86 -12.99 8.96 -23.48
C PRO A 86 -11.83 7.96 -23.50
N PRO A 87 -11.65 7.14 -22.44
CA PRO A 87 -10.64 6.10 -22.46
C PRO A 87 -11.03 4.99 -23.44
N SER A 88 -10.04 4.24 -23.92
CA SER A 88 -10.31 2.99 -24.65
C SER A 88 -10.88 1.94 -23.70
N TYR A 89 -10.30 1.83 -22.51
CA TYR A 89 -10.73 0.86 -21.50
C TYR A 89 -10.76 1.45 -20.08
N VAL A 90 -11.74 0.99 -19.30
CA VAL A 90 -11.75 1.08 -17.84
C VAL A 90 -11.92 -0.32 -17.28
N VAL A 91 -11.03 -0.76 -16.41
CA VAL A 91 -11.00 -2.15 -15.93
C VAL A 91 -10.96 -2.19 -14.41
N LEU A 92 -11.91 -2.91 -13.80
CA LEU A 92 -11.95 -3.19 -12.37
C LEU A 92 -11.06 -4.39 -12.03
N MET A 93 -9.92 -4.12 -11.39
CA MET A 93 -8.80 -5.07 -11.27
C MET A 93 -9.01 -6.18 -10.24
N ASP A 94 -9.85 -5.98 -9.23
CA ASP A 94 -10.08 -6.93 -8.11
C ASP A 94 -10.75 -8.25 -8.59
N SER A 95 -11.18 -8.29 -9.85
CA SER A 95 -11.98 -9.36 -10.44
C SER A 95 -11.35 -10.01 -11.68
N PHE A 96 -10.26 -9.42 -12.20
CA PHE A 96 -9.55 -9.90 -13.39
C PHE A 96 -8.47 -10.95 -13.09
N LYS A 97 -7.95 -10.97 -11.86
CA LYS A 97 -6.77 -11.79 -11.49
C LYS A 97 -7.09 -13.22 -11.03
N SER A 98 -8.35 -13.50 -10.68
CA SER A 98 -8.73 -14.83 -10.18
C SER A 98 -8.90 -15.87 -11.29
N THR A 99 -8.86 -15.47 -12.55
CA THR A 99 -9.14 -16.35 -13.66
C THR A 99 -8.10 -16.13 -14.76
N ASN A 100 -7.18 -17.09 -14.93
CA ASN A 100 -6.29 -17.24 -16.10
C ASN A 100 -7.07 -17.49 -17.41
N SER A 101 -8.32 -17.10 -17.48
CA SER A 101 -9.22 -17.35 -18.60
C SER A 101 -9.18 -16.17 -19.55
N SER A 102 -8.94 -16.47 -20.83
CA SER A 102 -9.44 -15.68 -21.95
C SER A 102 -10.82 -15.11 -21.61
N HIS A 103 -10.93 -13.79 -21.46
CA HIS A 103 -12.23 -13.13 -21.35
C HIS A 103 -12.74 -12.94 -22.78
N PRO A 104 -13.75 -13.70 -23.23
CA PRO A 104 -14.29 -13.54 -24.58
C PRO A 104 -14.82 -12.12 -24.74
N GLY A 105 -14.31 -11.40 -25.74
CA GLY A 105 -14.72 -10.02 -26.08
C GLY A 105 -13.72 -8.93 -25.71
N ILE A 106 -12.63 -9.21 -24.98
CA ILE A 106 -11.52 -8.26 -24.81
C ILE A 106 -10.54 -8.49 -25.94
N ASP A 107 -10.17 -7.43 -26.67
CA ASP A 107 -9.17 -7.55 -27.72
C ASP A 107 -7.80 -8.00 -27.15
N SER A 108 -7.02 -8.69 -27.97
CA SER A 108 -5.73 -9.27 -27.54
C SER A 108 -4.71 -8.21 -27.12
N GLY A 109 -4.77 -7.00 -27.67
CA GLY A 109 -3.95 -5.86 -27.27
C GLY A 109 -4.31 -5.37 -25.87
N ALA A 110 -5.60 -5.25 -25.56
CA ALA A 110 -6.07 -4.90 -24.22
C ALA A 110 -5.72 -5.98 -23.18
N LEU A 111 -5.84 -7.26 -23.51
CA LEU A 111 -5.36 -8.35 -22.65
C LEU A 111 -3.85 -8.28 -22.41
N GLN A 112 -3.07 -7.96 -23.44
CA GLN A 112 -1.63 -7.78 -23.32
C GLN A 112 -1.27 -6.59 -22.43
N VAL A 113 -2.02 -5.47 -22.52
CA VAL A 113 -1.84 -4.32 -21.63
C VAL A 113 -2.20 -4.67 -20.18
N LEU A 114 -3.33 -5.32 -19.95
CA LEU A 114 -3.76 -5.72 -18.60
C LEU A 114 -2.81 -6.72 -17.94
N SER A 115 -2.14 -7.56 -18.72
CA SER A 115 -1.11 -8.48 -18.21
C SER A 115 0.12 -7.74 -17.64
N LYS A 116 0.34 -6.48 -18.04
CA LYS A 116 1.45 -5.63 -17.59
C LYS A 116 1.13 -4.78 -16.37
N VAL A 117 -0.14 -4.68 -15.98
CA VAL A 117 -0.59 -3.89 -14.82
C VAL A 117 -0.07 -4.50 -13.53
N LYS A 118 0.56 -3.69 -12.68
CA LYS A 118 1.03 -4.18 -11.37
C LYS A 118 -0.19 -4.43 -10.51
N GLY A 119 -0.32 -5.63 -9.98
CA GLY A 119 -1.57 -6.13 -9.41
C GLY A 119 -2.08 -5.48 -8.10
N LYS A 120 -1.82 -4.21 -7.85
CA LYS A 120 -2.21 -3.46 -6.65
C LYS A 120 -3.24 -2.35 -6.89
N ALA A 121 -3.43 -1.91 -8.14
CA ALA A 121 -4.44 -0.91 -8.47
C ALA A 121 -5.87 -1.48 -8.34
N ASP A 122 -6.82 -0.62 -7.98
CA ASP A 122 -8.24 -0.95 -7.92
C ASP A 122 -8.87 -0.85 -9.33
N LEU A 123 -8.47 0.19 -10.09
CA LEU A 123 -8.89 0.40 -11.47
C LEU A 123 -7.66 0.57 -12.38
N THR A 124 -7.80 0.15 -13.63
CA THR A 124 -6.91 0.55 -14.72
C THR A 124 -7.69 1.29 -15.77
N VAL A 125 -7.19 2.45 -16.19
CA VAL A 125 -7.72 3.25 -17.28
C VAL A 125 -6.69 3.24 -18.41
N ILE A 126 -7.09 2.81 -19.60
CA ILE A 126 -6.21 2.74 -20.78
C ILE A 126 -6.65 3.81 -21.77
N GLU A 127 -5.74 4.71 -22.11
CA GLU A 127 -5.95 5.80 -23.05
C GLU A 127 -4.86 5.78 -24.10
N ALA A 128 -5.17 5.50 -25.37
CA ALA A 128 -4.21 5.52 -26.49
C ALA A 128 -2.82 4.91 -26.17
N SER A 129 -1.86 5.72 -25.70
CA SER A 129 -0.49 5.34 -25.33
C SER A 129 -0.18 5.30 -23.82
N THR A 130 -1.13 5.67 -22.96
CA THR A 130 -0.94 5.85 -21.51
C THR A 130 -1.83 4.90 -20.72
N ILE A 131 -1.25 4.29 -19.69
CA ILE A 131 -1.96 3.43 -18.75
C ILE A 131 -2.01 4.16 -17.42
N ARG A 132 -3.20 4.42 -16.89
CA ARG A 132 -3.38 5.04 -15.58
C ARG A 132 -3.88 3.99 -14.58
N GLU A 133 -3.05 3.67 -13.61
CA GLU A 133 -3.36 2.76 -12.52
C GLU A 133 -3.91 3.58 -11.35
N VAL A 134 -5.15 3.29 -10.91
CA VAL A 134 -5.85 4.10 -9.91
C VAL A 134 -6.06 3.30 -8.64
N SER A 135 -5.60 3.86 -7.51
CA SER A 135 -5.90 3.35 -6.18
C SER A 135 -6.89 4.26 -5.47
N ILE A 136 -8.01 3.70 -5.02
CA ILE A 136 -9.09 4.44 -4.37
C ILE A 136 -8.85 4.47 -2.87
N LYS A 137 -8.64 5.68 -2.31
CA LYS A 137 -8.56 5.85 -0.85
C LYS A 137 -9.91 6.24 -0.27
N ARG A 138 -10.21 5.62 0.87
CA ARG A 138 -11.47 5.78 1.62
C ARG A 138 -11.21 6.52 2.93
N GLN A 139 -12.19 7.26 3.41
CA GLN A 139 -12.09 8.02 4.66
C GLN A 139 -11.98 7.10 5.90
N GLU A 140 -12.69 5.97 5.91
CA GLU A 140 -12.92 5.20 7.13
C GLU A 140 -12.04 3.95 7.26
N SER A 141 -11.09 3.72 6.35
CA SER A 141 -10.26 2.52 6.46
C SER A 141 -9.30 2.66 7.64
N ASN A 142 -9.55 1.90 8.71
CA ASN A 142 -8.58 1.71 9.78
C ASN A 142 -7.25 1.21 9.18
N GLN A 143 -6.19 2.00 9.37
CA GLN A 143 -4.81 1.75 8.91
C GLN A 143 -4.66 1.34 7.43
N VAL A 144 -4.38 2.31 6.56
CA VAL A 144 -3.88 2.02 5.21
C VAL A 144 -2.40 1.63 5.30
N LYS A 145 -2.03 0.46 4.77
CA LYS A 145 -0.61 0.09 4.62
C LYS A 145 0.00 0.94 3.51
N LEU A 146 1.09 1.65 3.81
CA LEU A 146 1.87 2.40 2.83
C LEU A 146 2.94 1.51 2.21
N GLY A 147 3.58 0.67 3.02
CA GLY A 147 4.59 -0.27 2.55
C GLY A 147 5.14 -1.14 3.66
N GLN A 148 6.04 -2.04 3.31
CA GLN A 148 6.81 -2.82 4.28
C GLN A 148 8.24 -2.96 3.80
N GLN A 149 9.17 -2.96 4.75
CA GLN A 149 10.58 -3.18 4.48
C GLN A 149 11.08 -4.40 5.24
N SER A 150 11.52 -5.41 4.50
CA SER A 150 12.09 -6.65 5.05
C SER A 150 13.52 -6.91 4.58
N ARG A 151 14.12 -5.96 3.85
CA ARG A 151 15.49 -6.04 3.34
C ARG A 151 16.25 -4.76 3.69
N ARG A 152 17.56 -4.81 3.47
CA ARG A 152 18.41 -3.62 3.50
C ARG A 152 18.06 -2.74 2.32
N GLU A 153 17.77 -1.47 2.60
CA GLU A 153 17.58 -0.43 1.60
C GLU A 153 18.34 0.82 2.04
N GLU A 154 18.98 1.47 1.08
CA GLU A 154 19.62 2.77 1.24
C GLU A 154 18.68 3.85 0.69
N TYR A 155 18.61 4.97 1.39
CA TYR A 155 17.80 6.13 1.06
C TYR A 155 18.74 7.31 0.84
N GLU A 156 18.65 7.92 -0.34
CA GLU A 156 19.47 9.05 -0.77
C GLU A 156 19.01 10.35 -0.12
N PHE A 157 19.04 10.40 1.22
CA PHE A 157 18.74 11.61 1.97
C PHE A 157 19.87 12.63 1.90
N GLU A 158 19.51 13.89 2.09
CA GLU A 158 20.43 15.00 2.30
C GLU A 158 20.57 15.34 3.79
N PRO A 159 21.76 15.75 4.25
CA PRO A 159 23.02 15.84 3.49
C PRO A 159 23.74 14.49 3.35
N GLN A 160 23.21 13.41 3.95
CA GLN A 160 23.86 12.11 3.99
C GLN A 160 22.84 10.99 3.83
N SER A 161 23.20 9.96 3.07
CA SER A 161 22.36 8.78 2.92
C SER A 161 22.12 8.06 4.25
N ALA A 162 20.95 7.42 4.35
CA ALA A 162 20.60 6.61 5.49
C ALA A 162 20.19 5.21 5.04
N GLU A 163 20.51 4.23 5.86
CA GLU A 163 20.16 2.85 5.61
C GLU A 163 19.21 2.35 6.69
N LEU A 164 18.22 1.58 6.26
CA LEU A 164 17.41 0.77 7.15
C LEU A 164 17.57 -0.71 6.76
N SER A 165 17.91 -1.57 7.71
CA SER A 165 18.14 -3.00 7.47
C SER A 165 17.02 -3.82 8.08
N GLY A 166 16.18 -4.42 7.24
CA GLY A 166 15.18 -5.41 7.65
C GLY A 166 15.64 -6.87 7.50
N GLY A 167 14.71 -7.77 7.75
CA GLY A 167 14.83 -9.21 7.57
C GLY A 167 15.70 -9.87 8.64
N LYS A 168 16.51 -10.83 8.21
CA LYS A 168 17.51 -11.50 9.05
C LYS A 168 18.87 -10.77 9.05
N GLY A 169 18.93 -9.56 8.48
CA GLY A 169 20.18 -8.81 8.28
C GLY A 169 20.75 -8.13 9.54
N LEU A 170 19.93 -7.95 10.58
CA LEU A 170 20.36 -7.33 11.83
C LEU A 170 21.44 -8.16 12.52
N ARG A 171 22.36 -7.48 13.22
CA ARG A 171 23.53 -8.14 13.83
C ARG A 171 23.11 -9.10 14.93
N ALA A 172 22.14 -8.72 15.77
CA ALA A 172 21.60 -9.56 16.83
C ALA A 172 21.00 -10.87 16.27
N ILE A 173 20.26 -10.80 15.15
CA ILE A 173 19.70 -11.99 14.49
C ILE A 173 20.84 -12.87 13.97
N ARG A 174 21.78 -12.31 13.21
CA ARG A 174 22.89 -13.08 12.63
C ARG A 174 23.72 -13.78 13.71
N ASN A 175 24.10 -13.05 14.75
CA ASN A 175 24.90 -13.58 15.86
C ASN A 175 24.12 -14.65 16.65
N GLY A 176 22.85 -14.39 16.97
CA GLY A 176 22.00 -15.33 17.68
C GLY A 176 21.76 -16.62 16.89
N LEU A 177 21.50 -16.50 15.59
CA LEU A 177 21.32 -17.65 14.70
C LEU A 177 22.60 -18.47 14.56
N SER A 178 23.77 -17.84 14.38
CA SER A 178 25.04 -18.57 14.32
C SER A 178 25.32 -19.32 15.61
N ARG A 179 25.06 -18.70 16.77
CA ARG A 179 25.19 -19.35 18.09
C ARG A 179 24.27 -20.56 18.20
N LEU A 180 22.98 -20.39 17.94
CA LEU A 180 21.98 -21.46 18.11
C LEU A 180 22.14 -22.59 17.11
N SER A 181 22.54 -22.27 15.87
CA SER A 181 22.76 -23.27 14.83
C SER A 181 23.89 -24.24 15.16
N ALA A 182 24.90 -23.80 15.91
CA ALA A 182 26.02 -24.65 16.32
C ALA A 182 25.59 -25.83 17.21
N PHE A 183 24.44 -25.72 17.88
CA PHE A 183 23.92 -26.73 18.81
C PHE A 183 22.75 -27.54 18.23
N VAL A 184 22.33 -27.26 17.00
CA VAL A 184 21.23 -27.98 16.34
C VAL A 184 21.80 -29.09 15.48
N SER A 185 21.56 -30.34 15.87
CA SER A 185 21.72 -31.49 14.98
C SER A 185 20.61 -31.50 13.93
N ALA A 186 20.84 -32.10 12.76
CA ALA A 186 19.80 -32.34 11.77
C ALA A 186 18.63 -33.06 12.45
N GLY A 187 17.53 -32.32 12.68
CA GLY A 187 16.56 -32.66 13.71
C GLY A 187 15.17 -32.91 13.16
N GLN A 188 14.42 -33.74 13.88
CA GLN A 188 13.03 -34.08 13.60
C GLN A 188 12.13 -32.84 13.50
N GLN A 189 11.06 -32.98 12.72
CA GLN A 189 10.00 -32.00 12.59
C GLN A 189 9.46 -31.60 13.98
N PRO A 190 9.39 -30.30 14.31
CA PRO A 190 8.75 -29.82 15.53
C PRO A 190 7.29 -30.28 15.62
N PRO A 191 6.82 -30.78 16.77
CA PRO A 191 5.42 -31.18 16.98
C PRO A 191 4.39 -30.05 16.73
N SER A 192 4.83 -28.79 16.77
CA SER A 192 3.99 -27.61 16.49
C SER A 192 3.63 -27.43 15.01
N LEU A 193 4.29 -28.17 14.11
CA LEU A 193 4.08 -28.09 12.66
C LEU A 193 3.46 -29.38 12.13
N THR A 194 2.51 -29.26 11.21
CA THR A 194 1.98 -30.40 10.46
C THR A 194 2.97 -30.88 9.39
N GLU A 195 2.87 -32.15 8.98
CA GLU A 195 3.70 -32.71 7.90
C GLU A 195 3.54 -31.93 6.58
N SER A 196 2.33 -31.44 6.29
CA SER A 196 2.08 -30.60 5.12
C SER A 196 2.81 -29.25 5.20
N GLN A 197 2.84 -28.62 6.37
CA GLN A 197 3.62 -27.39 6.57
C GLN A 197 5.12 -27.67 6.45
N TRP A 198 5.60 -28.72 7.10
CA TRP A 198 7.01 -29.09 7.13
C TRP A 198 7.56 -29.45 5.73
N SER A 199 6.85 -30.28 4.97
CA SER A 199 7.26 -30.70 3.62
C SER A 199 7.39 -29.54 2.63
N ARG A 200 6.59 -28.48 2.80
CA ARG A 200 6.61 -27.28 1.93
C ARG A 200 7.67 -26.25 2.32
N MET A 201 8.32 -26.41 3.47
CA MET A 201 9.36 -25.48 3.93
C MET A 201 10.70 -25.75 3.25
N ASN A 202 11.43 -24.68 2.92
CA ASN A 202 12.83 -24.75 2.51
C ASN A 202 13.73 -25.16 3.70
N GLN A 203 15.00 -25.45 3.43
CA GLN A 203 15.92 -25.91 4.47
C GLN A 203 16.17 -24.86 5.56
N ASP A 204 16.30 -23.58 5.19
CA ASP A 204 16.51 -22.49 6.15
C ASP A 204 15.35 -22.36 7.14
N ASP A 205 14.09 -22.42 6.65
CA ASP A 205 12.90 -22.33 7.48
C ASP A 205 12.73 -23.59 8.37
N LYS A 206 13.10 -24.77 7.87
CA LYS A 206 13.15 -26.01 8.68
C LYS A 206 14.15 -25.89 9.82
N HIS A 207 15.36 -25.42 9.51
CA HIS A 207 16.41 -25.20 10.50
C HIS A 207 15.98 -24.21 11.58
N LEU A 208 15.35 -23.10 11.19
CA LEU A 208 14.82 -22.11 12.13
C LEU A 208 13.67 -22.65 12.97
N ALA A 209 12.79 -23.47 12.40
CA ALA A 209 11.73 -24.11 13.16
C ALA A 209 12.28 -25.07 14.22
N ILE A 210 13.34 -25.81 13.92
CA ILE A 210 14.05 -26.65 14.91
C ILE A 210 14.66 -25.77 16.00
N ILE A 211 15.36 -24.69 15.66
CA ILE A 211 15.93 -23.75 16.64
C ILE A 211 14.84 -23.22 17.60
N LYS A 212 13.72 -22.74 17.04
CA LYS A 212 12.60 -22.19 17.83
C LYS A 212 12.03 -23.19 18.82
N PHE A 213 11.96 -24.45 18.42
CA PHE A 213 11.41 -25.52 19.24
C PHE A 213 12.41 -26.00 20.30
N SER A 214 13.67 -26.21 19.92
CA SER A 214 14.70 -26.74 20.81
C SER A 214 15.22 -25.72 21.82
N TYR A 215 15.24 -24.43 21.46
CA TYR A 215 15.82 -23.35 22.27
C TYR A 215 14.88 -22.15 22.41
N PRO A 216 13.67 -22.32 22.97
CA PRO A 216 12.64 -21.28 22.98
C PRO A 216 13.05 -20.04 23.80
N SER A 217 13.77 -20.21 24.90
CA SER A 217 14.24 -19.10 25.75
C SER A 217 15.29 -18.25 25.02
N ASP A 218 16.33 -18.87 24.48
CA ASP A 218 17.37 -18.17 23.72
C ASP A 218 16.83 -17.54 22.43
N TRP A 219 15.85 -18.21 21.80
CA TRP A 219 15.14 -17.66 20.66
C TRP A 219 14.41 -16.36 21.03
N ASN A 220 13.65 -16.38 22.13
CA ASN A 220 12.93 -15.20 22.61
C ASN A 220 13.88 -14.07 22.99
N GLU A 221 15.00 -14.37 23.65
CA GLU A 221 16.04 -13.39 23.97
C GLU A 221 16.60 -12.75 22.68
N MET A 222 16.96 -13.55 21.69
CA MET A 222 17.42 -13.06 20.39
C MET A 222 16.37 -12.17 19.71
N VAL A 223 15.09 -12.58 19.71
CA VAL A 223 14.01 -11.77 19.14
C VAL A 223 13.91 -10.43 19.85
N GLN A 224 13.97 -10.40 21.18
CA GLN A 224 13.93 -9.15 21.96
C GLN A 224 15.12 -8.23 21.65
N LEU A 225 16.35 -8.77 21.65
CA LEU A 225 17.56 -8.02 21.29
C LEU A 225 17.48 -7.46 19.86
N SER A 226 16.94 -8.25 18.93
CA SER A 226 16.75 -7.84 17.54
C SER A 226 15.73 -6.72 17.39
N MET A 227 14.66 -6.75 18.20
CA MET A 227 13.66 -5.69 18.24
C MET A 227 14.22 -4.40 18.86
N GLN A 228 15.07 -4.49 19.89
CA GLN A 228 15.78 -3.34 20.45
C GLN A 228 16.75 -2.74 19.43
N GLU A 229 17.56 -3.56 18.74
CA GLU A 229 18.46 -3.11 17.67
C GLU A 229 17.69 -2.44 16.53
N ALA A 230 16.54 -3.00 16.12
CA ALA A 230 15.67 -2.40 15.11
C ALA A 230 15.17 -1.01 15.53
N GLY A 231 14.81 -0.84 16.80
CA GLY A 231 14.41 0.47 17.34
C GLY A 231 15.55 1.50 17.28
N VAL A 232 16.76 1.12 17.72
CA VAL A 232 17.95 1.99 17.65
C VAL A 232 18.31 2.34 16.21
N GLN A 233 18.19 1.38 15.29
CA GLN A 233 18.43 1.63 13.88
C GLN A 233 17.41 2.63 13.32
N LEU A 234 16.13 2.48 13.68
CA LEU A 234 15.08 3.37 13.22
C LEU A 234 15.21 4.78 13.80
N ASP A 235 15.61 4.92 15.06
CA ASP A 235 15.98 6.22 15.66
C ASP A 235 17.06 6.91 14.80
N ARG A 236 18.20 6.23 14.55
CA ARG A 236 19.30 6.78 13.72
C ARG A 236 18.89 7.08 12.28
N PHE A 237 18.04 6.24 11.70
CA PHE A 237 17.51 6.43 10.35
C PHE A 237 16.70 7.73 10.27
N LEU A 238 15.81 7.96 11.24
CA LEU A 238 14.96 9.15 11.27
C LEU A 238 15.71 10.42 11.69
N GLU A 239 16.73 10.31 12.55
CA GLU A 239 17.65 11.42 12.86
C GLU A 239 18.38 11.92 11.61
N ARG A 240 18.76 11.01 10.70
CA ARG A 240 19.37 11.38 9.42
C ARG A 240 18.36 11.88 8.40
N ALA A 241 17.18 11.25 8.35
CA ALA A 241 16.11 11.65 7.43
C ALA A 241 15.57 13.05 7.75
N PHE A 242 15.45 13.39 9.03
CA PHE A 242 14.85 14.64 9.48
C PHE A 242 15.72 15.27 10.57
N PRO A 243 16.89 15.81 10.20
CA PRO A 243 17.79 16.48 11.14
C PRO A 243 17.21 17.82 11.61
N ASN A 244 17.84 18.48 12.58
CA ASN A 244 17.41 19.80 13.02
C ASN A 244 17.45 20.87 11.90
N GLU A 245 18.28 20.65 10.88
CA GLU A 245 18.34 21.49 9.70
C GLU A 245 17.12 21.23 8.80
N LYS A 246 16.13 22.11 8.87
CA LYS A 246 14.83 21.90 8.19
C LYS A 246 14.87 22.06 6.67
N SER A 247 15.95 22.61 6.11
CA SER A 247 16.10 22.90 4.67
C SER A 247 15.97 21.64 3.80
N VAL A 248 16.36 20.47 4.32
CA VAL A 248 16.36 19.17 3.62
C VAL A 248 15.09 18.35 3.85
N HIS A 249 14.19 18.78 4.74
CA HIS A 249 13.02 17.99 5.14
C HIS A 249 12.10 17.63 3.98
N ALA A 250 11.85 18.58 3.08
CA ALA A 250 11.02 18.38 1.91
C ALA A 250 11.58 17.26 1.02
N HIS A 251 12.85 17.39 0.64
CA HIS A 251 13.57 16.41 -0.17
C HIS A 251 13.54 15.02 0.48
N ASN A 252 13.93 14.94 1.76
CA ASN A 252 14.01 13.66 2.47
C ASN A 252 12.64 12.99 2.65
N LEU A 253 11.57 13.77 2.86
CA LEU A 253 10.22 13.22 2.85
C LEU A 253 9.85 12.68 1.47
N GLY A 254 10.21 13.41 0.41
CA GLY A 254 10.07 12.97 -0.97
C GLY A 254 10.72 11.61 -1.23
N VAL A 255 11.99 11.46 -0.87
CA VAL A 255 12.74 10.20 -0.98
C VAL A 255 12.04 9.07 -0.21
N LEU A 256 11.62 9.32 1.03
CA LEU A 256 10.91 8.34 1.85
C LEU A 256 9.59 7.90 1.18
N LEU A 257 8.78 8.85 0.70
CA LEU A 257 7.50 8.56 0.05
C LEU A 257 7.71 7.83 -1.29
N SER A 258 8.70 8.22 -2.09
CA SER A 258 9.05 7.52 -3.33
C SER A 258 9.38 6.06 -3.07
N HIS A 259 10.24 5.78 -2.09
CA HIS A 259 10.59 4.41 -1.72
C HIS A 259 9.37 3.61 -1.27
N ARG A 260 8.44 4.19 -0.51
CA ARG A 260 7.34 3.45 0.12
C ARG A 260 6.09 3.35 -0.74
N LEU A 261 5.79 4.36 -1.53
CA LEU A 261 4.57 4.44 -2.33
C LEU A 261 4.81 4.05 -3.79
N ILE A 262 5.95 4.45 -4.37
CA ILE A 262 6.24 4.33 -5.81
C ILE A 262 7.18 3.16 -6.14
N GLY A 263 7.77 2.48 -5.13
CA GLY A 263 8.80 1.44 -5.27
C GLY A 263 8.54 0.39 -6.37
N GLY A 264 8.96 0.72 -7.58
CA GLY A 264 8.68 -0.01 -8.82
C GLY A 264 7.47 0.52 -9.59
N MET A 265 7.51 1.73 -10.13
CA MET A 265 6.64 2.09 -11.27
C MET A 265 6.99 1.24 -12.50
N THR A 266 6.04 1.03 -13.41
CA THR A 266 6.32 0.55 -14.77
C THR A 266 6.52 1.78 -15.65
N GLU A 267 7.55 1.76 -16.50
CA GLU A 267 7.70 2.78 -17.53
C GLU A 267 6.42 2.88 -18.39
N GLY A 268 5.94 4.10 -18.64
CA GLY A 268 4.71 4.36 -19.39
C GLY A 268 3.39 4.18 -18.61
N HIS A 269 3.46 3.85 -17.31
CA HIS A 269 2.28 3.82 -16.43
C HIS A 269 2.25 5.08 -15.54
N GLU A 270 1.07 5.66 -15.37
CA GLU A 270 0.80 6.72 -14.40
C GLU A 270 0.09 6.14 -13.17
N GLU A 271 0.63 6.37 -11.99
CA GLU A 271 -0.01 5.97 -10.73
C GLU A 271 -0.85 7.13 -10.17
N TRP A 272 -2.15 6.91 -10.07
CA TRP A 272 -3.12 7.87 -9.57
C TRP A 272 -3.72 7.41 -8.24
N MET A 273 -3.90 8.38 -7.34
CA MET A 273 -4.47 8.15 -6.02
C MET A 273 -5.68 9.06 -5.84
N THR A 274 -6.78 8.53 -5.34
CA THR A 274 -7.92 9.37 -4.95
C THR A 274 -7.77 9.85 -3.52
N SER A 275 -8.25 11.06 -3.21
CA SER A 275 -8.28 11.65 -1.87
C SER A 275 -9.52 12.52 -1.74
N LEU A 276 -9.78 13.08 -0.55
CA LEU A 276 -10.90 14.01 -0.36
C LEU A 276 -10.81 15.29 -1.18
N SER A 277 -9.57 15.71 -1.43
CA SER A 277 -9.24 16.84 -2.27
C SER A 277 -9.32 16.50 -3.77
N GLY A 278 -9.62 15.25 -4.13
CA GLY A 278 -9.65 14.78 -5.51
C GLY A 278 -8.48 13.88 -5.86
N PRO A 279 -8.45 13.38 -7.10
CA PRO A 279 -7.39 12.52 -7.56
C PRO A 279 -6.12 13.31 -7.90
N PHE A 280 -4.97 12.70 -7.67
CA PHE A 280 -3.68 13.27 -8.01
C PHE A 280 -2.74 12.19 -8.56
N ARG A 281 -1.78 12.64 -9.38
CA ARG A 281 -0.67 11.83 -9.86
C ARG A 281 0.38 11.69 -8.78
N LEU A 282 0.68 10.46 -8.40
CA LEU A 282 1.52 10.16 -7.24
C LEU A 282 2.97 10.63 -7.44
N ASP A 283 3.54 10.40 -8.63
CA ASP A 283 4.88 10.88 -9.01
C ASP A 283 4.99 12.40 -8.89
N LYS A 284 4.01 13.11 -9.45
CA LYS A 284 3.98 14.57 -9.44
C LYS A 284 3.73 15.16 -8.06
N ALA A 285 2.85 14.53 -7.28
CA ALA A 285 2.61 14.96 -5.91
C ALA A 285 3.84 14.79 -5.03
N ILE A 286 4.59 13.69 -5.17
CA ILE A 286 5.84 13.48 -4.41
C ILE A 286 6.92 14.46 -4.87
N GLU A 287 7.05 14.72 -6.18
CA GLU A 287 7.95 15.74 -6.73
C GLU A 287 7.65 17.12 -6.12
N ALA A 288 6.38 17.52 -6.07
CA ALA A 288 5.97 18.79 -5.49
C ALA A 288 6.24 18.87 -3.97
N VAL A 289 5.97 17.80 -3.22
CA VAL A 289 6.34 17.72 -1.80
C VAL A 289 7.85 17.90 -1.62
N SER A 290 8.65 17.26 -2.48
CA SER A 290 10.12 17.29 -2.41
C SER A 290 10.69 18.69 -2.62
N GLN A 291 10.00 19.54 -3.38
CA GLN A 291 10.42 20.90 -3.72
C GLN A 291 9.86 21.96 -2.75
N ASN A 292 8.96 21.59 -1.83
CA ASN A 292 8.28 22.53 -0.97
C ASN A 292 9.13 22.92 0.26
N ARG A 293 9.90 24.00 0.14
CA ARG A 293 10.81 24.48 1.19
C ARG A 293 10.12 24.95 2.49
N ALA A 294 8.80 25.16 2.48
CA ALA A 294 8.04 25.51 3.68
C ALA A 294 7.64 24.28 4.51
N LEU A 295 7.85 23.06 3.98
CA LEU A 295 7.51 21.82 4.65
C LEU A 295 8.50 21.53 5.77
N GLU A 296 7.97 21.39 6.99
CA GLU A 296 8.74 20.94 8.14
C GLU A 296 8.31 19.54 8.55
N VAL A 297 9.25 18.63 8.76
CA VAL A 297 8.97 17.27 9.23
C VAL A 297 9.49 17.09 10.65
N SER A 298 8.75 16.34 11.44
CA SER A 298 9.14 15.91 12.78
C SER A 298 8.75 14.45 12.96
N TRP A 299 9.40 13.78 13.90
CA TRP A 299 9.03 12.43 14.27
C TRP A 299 9.09 12.25 15.78
N VAL A 300 8.29 11.31 16.28
CA VAL A 300 8.26 10.97 17.70
C VAL A 300 8.19 9.46 17.88
N ARG A 301 9.00 8.95 18.81
CA ARG A 301 8.86 7.57 19.30
C ARG A 301 7.69 7.48 20.27
N ARG A 302 6.82 6.50 20.06
CA ARG A 302 5.64 6.19 20.85
C ARG A 302 5.70 4.74 21.30
N PRO A 303 6.11 4.48 22.55
CA PRO A 303 5.96 3.18 23.18
C PRO A 303 4.47 2.85 23.33
N SER A 304 4.04 1.67 22.88
CA SER A 304 2.69 1.20 23.14
C SER A 304 2.57 0.63 24.56
N ARG A 305 1.35 0.64 25.12
CA ARG A 305 1.02 -0.07 26.37
C ARG A 305 1.28 -1.59 26.27
N SER A 306 1.29 -2.14 25.06
CA SER A 306 1.61 -3.55 24.79
C SER A 306 3.10 -3.82 24.61
N GLY A 307 3.97 -2.83 24.83
CA GLY A 307 5.43 -2.95 24.75
C GLY A 307 5.99 -2.90 23.32
N LYS A 308 5.18 -2.53 22.33
CA LYS A 308 5.63 -2.33 20.95
C LYS A 308 5.93 -0.86 20.70
N ASP A 309 7.17 -0.56 20.36
CA ASP A 309 7.54 0.78 19.93
C ASP A 309 7.02 1.08 18.52
N SER A 310 6.67 2.35 18.32
CA SER A 310 6.33 2.87 17.00
C SER A 310 6.86 4.28 16.82
N TRP A 311 7.15 4.67 15.60
CA TRP A 311 7.63 6.00 15.25
C TRP A 311 6.60 6.68 14.37
N VAL A 312 6.19 7.88 14.76
CA VAL A 312 5.19 8.65 14.02
C VAL A 312 5.88 9.82 13.36
N ILE A 313 5.85 9.86 12.03
CA ILE A 313 6.35 10.97 11.22
C ILE A 313 5.17 11.90 10.93
N SER A 314 5.36 13.18 11.22
CA SER A 314 4.39 14.26 10.95
C SER A 314 5.06 15.35 10.12
N ALA A 315 4.33 15.90 9.15
CA ALA A 315 4.73 17.10 8.43
C ALA A 315 3.85 18.28 8.82
N ALA A 316 4.38 19.49 8.70
CA ALA A 316 3.65 20.74 8.84
C ALA A 316 3.84 21.57 7.57
N LEU A 317 2.73 22.07 7.02
CA LEU A 317 2.70 22.96 5.87
C LEU A 317 1.58 23.99 6.08
N ASN A 318 1.88 25.28 5.92
CA ASN A 318 0.91 26.37 6.04
C ASN A 318 0.06 26.32 7.34
N SER A 319 0.71 26.04 8.47
CA SER A 319 0.07 25.88 9.79
C SER A 319 -0.87 24.67 9.94
N ARG A 320 -0.96 23.81 8.93
CA ARG A 320 -1.66 22.52 9.02
C ARG A 320 -0.66 21.40 9.27
N ARG A 321 -1.04 20.49 10.16
CA ARG A 321 -0.29 19.27 10.45
C ARG A 321 -0.84 18.09 9.64
N TYR A 322 0.05 17.23 9.17
CA TYR A 322 -0.24 16.00 8.47
C TYR A 322 0.47 14.85 9.15
N VAL A 323 -0.24 13.77 9.45
CA VAL A 323 0.39 12.53 9.93
C VAL A 323 0.73 11.69 8.70
N ILE A 324 2.02 11.60 8.42
CA ILE A 324 2.54 10.94 7.21
C ILE A 324 2.47 9.44 7.38
N CYS A 325 3.17 8.92 8.38
CA CYS A 325 3.17 7.49 8.63
C CYS A 325 3.50 7.16 10.09
N LYS A 326 3.07 5.97 10.49
CA LYS A 326 3.52 5.24 11.66
C LYS A 326 4.38 4.08 11.18
N ILE A 327 5.60 3.98 11.69
CA ILE A 327 6.53 2.87 11.44
C ILE A 327 6.52 1.98 12.68
N GLU A 328 6.17 0.71 12.51
CA GLU A 328 6.21 -0.30 13.57
C GLU A 328 7.15 -1.43 13.14
N PRO A 329 8.33 -1.59 13.77
CA PRO A 329 9.13 -2.79 13.58
C PRO A 329 8.41 -3.98 14.22
N SER A 330 8.53 -5.15 13.61
CA SER A 330 8.01 -6.40 14.16
C SER A 330 8.83 -7.58 13.69
N PHE A 331 8.98 -8.60 14.54
CA PHE A 331 9.64 -9.83 14.16
C PHE A 331 8.62 -10.81 13.56
N ASP A 332 8.60 -10.96 12.23
CA ASP A 332 7.70 -11.88 11.53
C ASP A 332 8.28 -13.31 11.52
N GLY A 333 7.50 -14.25 12.07
CA GLY A 333 7.91 -15.63 12.33
C GLY A 333 8.53 -15.90 13.70
N ALA A 334 8.35 -15.01 14.67
CA ALA A 334 8.87 -15.17 16.04
C ALA A 334 8.26 -16.37 16.79
N ARG A 335 7.04 -16.80 16.46
CA ARG A 335 6.37 -17.87 17.21
C ARG A 335 6.77 -19.28 16.72
N PRO A 336 6.81 -20.29 17.61
CA PRO A 336 7.19 -21.67 17.24
C PRO A 336 6.27 -22.33 16.21
N GLU A 337 4.99 -21.97 16.18
CA GLU A 337 3.98 -22.50 15.25
C GLU A 337 4.02 -21.87 13.84
N VAL A 338 4.80 -20.80 13.66
CA VAL A 338 4.90 -20.13 12.36
C VAL A 338 5.95 -20.81 11.49
N SER A 339 5.51 -21.36 10.35
CA SER A 339 6.37 -22.12 9.43
C SER A 339 7.45 -21.28 8.75
N GLN A 340 7.22 -19.99 8.53
CA GLN A 340 8.18 -19.13 7.84
C GLN A 340 8.75 -18.07 8.79
N THR A 341 10.07 -17.93 8.81
CA THR A 341 10.73 -16.87 9.60
C THR A 341 11.33 -15.83 8.68
N LYS A 342 10.82 -14.60 8.73
CA LYS A 342 11.30 -13.50 7.89
C LYS A 342 12.26 -12.56 8.63
N GLY A 343 12.21 -12.53 9.96
CA GLY A 343 13.00 -11.62 10.79
C GLY A 343 12.29 -10.29 11.01
N VAL A 344 13.05 -9.19 11.15
CA VAL A 344 12.47 -7.87 11.42
C VAL A 344 11.83 -7.28 10.16
N ILE A 345 10.59 -6.83 10.24
CA ILE A 345 9.90 -6.11 9.18
C ILE A 345 9.48 -4.76 9.74
N TYR A 346 9.82 -3.69 9.02
CA TYR A 346 9.30 -2.36 9.31
C TYR A 346 8.00 -2.17 8.54
N TYR A 347 6.90 -2.03 9.25
CA TYR A 347 5.60 -1.74 8.64
C TYR A 347 5.36 -0.24 8.59
N PHE A 348 5.32 0.32 7.37
CA PHE A 348 4.95 1.71 7.12
C PHE A 348 3.44 1.76 6.94
N GLN A 349 2.76 2.37 7.89
CA GLN A 349 1.31 2.45 7.93
C GLN A 349 0.88 3.91 8.00
N GLU A 350 -0.30 4.21 7.49
CA GLU A 350 -0.94 5.48 7.77
C GLU A 350 -1.20 5.59 9.28
N GLY A 351 -0.81 6.72 9.88
CA GLY A 351 -1.00 6.98 11.30
C GLY A 351 -2.42 7.40 11.67
N SER A 352 -3.46 6.82 11.06
CA SER A 352 -4.86 7.23 11.28
C SER A 352 -5.28 7.21 12.75
N GLN A 353 -4.79 6.25 13.53
CA GLN A 353 -5.06 6.10 14.96
C GLN A 353 -4.38 7.17 15.85
N VAL A 354 -3.43 7.93 15.30
CA VAL A 354 -2.70 8.98 16.03
C VAL A 354 -2.95 10.39 15.49
N ARG A 355 -3.84 10.53 14.49
CA ARG A 355 -4.29 11.82 13.96
C ARG A 355 -5.24 12.51 14.92
N GLY A 356 -5.03 13.80 15.15
CA GLY A 356 -6.05 14.68 15.69
C GLY A 356 -7.18 14.96 14.68
N PRO A 357 -8.33 15.49 15.13
CA PRO A 357 -9.47 15.78 14.25
C PRO A 357 -9.16 16.75 13.09
N SER A 358 -8.19 17.64 13.27
CA SER A 358 -7.75 18.63 12.28
C SER A 358 -6.52 18.19 11.46
N ASP A 359 -5.90 17.05 11.81
CA ASP A 359 -4.69 16.60 11.14
C ASP A 359 -5.04 15.99 9.77
N GLY A 360 -4.29 16.39 8.75
CA GLY A 360 -4.34 15.74 7.44
C GLY A 360 -3.67 14.36 7.45
N SER A 361 -4.02 13.54 6.46
CA SER A 361 -3.31 12.33 6.08
C SER A 361 -2.13 12.63 5.15
N VAL A 362 -1.30 11.61 4.88
CA VAL A 362 -0.32 11.68 3.77
C VAL A 362 -0.99 11.94 2.42
N TRP A 363 -2.21 11.45 2.21
CA TRP A 363 -2.95 11.64 0.96
C TRP A 363 -3.41 13.08 0.80
N ASP A 364 -3.80 13.74 1.91
CA ASP A 364 -4.19 15.15 1.91
C ASP A 364 -2.98 16.04 1.61
N LEU A 365 -1.81 15.74 2.21
CA LEU A 365 -0.57 16.47 1.90
C LEU A 365 -0.21 16.36 0.43
N LEU A 366 -0.23 15.14 -0.12
CA LEU A 366 0.11 14.89 -1.53
C LEU A 366 -0.87 15.58 -2.48
N ALA A 367 -2.18 15.48 -2.20
CA ALA A 367 -3.19 16.14 -3.01
C ALA A 367 -3.04 17.67 -2.98
N GLU A 368 -2.82 18.26 -1.80
CA GLU A 368 -2.64 19.70 -1.64
C GLU A 368 -1.35 20.22 -2.26
N SER A 369 -0.28 19.44 -2.23
CA SER A 369 1.00 19.82 -2.85
C SER A 369 0.97 19.69 -4.37
N SER A 370 0.06 18.89 -4.93
CA SER A 370 -0.06 18.65 -6.37
C SER A 370 -0.90 19.66 -7.15
N ARG A 371 -1.48 20.64 -6.44
CA ARG A 371 -2.29 21.74 -7.00
C ARG A 371 -1.43 22.99 -7.16
#